data_AF-A0A8B6G499-F1
#
_entry.id   AF-A0A8B6G499-F1
#
_cell.length_a   1.000
_cell.length_b   1.000
_cell.length_c   1.000
_cell.angle_alpha   90.00
_cell.angle_beta   90.00
_cell.angle_gamma   90.00
#
_symmetry.space_group_name_H-M   'P 1'
#
loop_
_entity.id
_entity.type
_entity.pdbx_description
1 polymer ?
#
loop_
_entity_poly.entity_id
_entity_poly.type
_entity_poly.pdbx_seq_one_letter_code
_entity_poly.pdbx_strand_id
1 'polypeptide(L)'
;HLHQNEISTIEPLTFVDLPSLRYLYLYNNKIRSLESNTFINMTNLYQLYLYGNNISHIEEHAFGKLTSLTLLNLLGNPLNCDCSIFAFWSWLIERSSIYDIGSTARCSNGTLVKSLQPAVLDTCHPDNCLQCFNGGKCGAMGYTLICDCIGQWTGTFCQESQCTSHDCGFGDCYIEPVNGTAQCLCDDRYINFCPV
;
A
#
# COMPACT_ATOMS: atom_id res chain seq x y z
N HIS A 1 -22.70 -18.04 -9.88
CA HIS A 1 -22.57 -17.06 -10.97
C HIS A 1 -23.19 -15.76 -10.48
N LEU A 2 -22.45 -14.65 -10.48
CA LEU A 2 -22.88 -13.35 -9.97
C LEU A 2 -22.62 -12.20 -10.97
N HIS A 3 -22.40 -12.53 -12.24
CA HIS A 3 -22.12 -11.56 -13.31
C HIS A 3 -23.38 -10.80 -13.74
N GLN A 4 -23.22 -9.63 -14.36
CA GLN A 4 -24.33 -8.80 -14.88
C GLN A 4 -25.36 -8.46 -13.80
N ASN A 5 -24.88 -8.07 -12.63
CA ASN A 5 -25.70 -7.54 -11.55
C ASN A 5 -25.25 -6.11 -11.20
N GLU A 6 -25.81 -5.58 -10.12
CA GLU A 6 -25.55 -4.23 -9.63
C GLU A 6 -24.62 -4.23 -8.40
N ILE A 7 -23.79 -5.28 -8.25
CA ILE A 7 -22.93 -5.46 -7.07
C ILE A 7 -21.87 -4.34 -7.05
N SER A 8 -21.89 -3.50 -6.04
CA SER A 8 -20.93 -2.40 -5.86
C SER A 8 -19.81 -2.69 -4.87
N THR A 9 -20.06 -3.57 -3.91
CA THR A 9 -19.15 -3.95 -2.83
C THR A 9 -19.17 -5.45 -2.62
N ILE A 10 -18.03 -6.00 -2.22
CA ILE A 10 -17.91 -7.38 -1.73
C ILE A 10 -17.23 -7.28 -0.38
N GLU A 11 -18.01 -7.45 0.68
CA GLU A 11 -17.49 -7.37 2.04
C GLU A 11 -16.42 -8.46 2.26
N PRO A 12 -15.42 -8.21 3.12
CA PRO A 12 -14.47 -9.23 3.52
C PRO A 12 -15.18 -10.48 4.01
N LEU A 13 -14.59 -11.65 3.75
CA LEU A 13 -15.14 -12.96 4.16
C LEU A 13 -16.47 -13.38 3.50
N THR A 14 -17.03 -12.61 2.56
CA THR A 14 -18.28 -12.97 1.85
C THR A 14 -18.26 -14.40 1.27
N PHE A 15 -17.09 -14.88 0.82
CA PHE A 15 -16.92 -16.22 0.24
C PHE A 15 -16.19 -17.21 1.15
N VAL A 16 -16.07 -16.93 2.46
CA VAL A 16 -15.26 -17.73 3.39
C VAL A 16 -15.70 -19.19 3.48
N ASP A 17 -17.00 -19.45 3.38
CA ASP A 17 -17.59 -20.80 3.47
C ASP A 17 -17.63 -21.55 2.13
N LEU A 18 -16.95 -21.04 1.10
CA LEU A 18 -16.92 -21.63 -0.25
C LEU A 18 -15.54 -22.17 -0.68
N PRO A 19 -14.85 -23.00 0.14
CA PRO A 19 -13.47 -23.44 -0.15
C PRO A 19 -13.35 -24.33 -1.39
N SER A 20 -14.44 -24.98 -1.81
CA SER A 20 -14.46 -25.88 -2.99
C SER A 20 -14.79 -25.16 -4.30
N LEU A 21 -15.09 -23.85 -4.27
CA LEU A 21 -15.48 -23.12 -5.47
C LEU A 21 -14.30 -23.02 -6.46
N ARG A 22 -14.52 -23.47 -7.71
CA ARG A 22 -13.50 -23.45 -8.77
C ARG A 22 -13.65 -22.29 -9.76
N TYR A 23 -14.86 -21.79 -9.94
CA TYR A 23 -15.16 -20.74 -10.92
C TYR A 23 -15.99 -19.65 -10.26
N LEU A 24 -15.50 -18.41 -10.33
CA LEU A 24 -16.23 -17.24 -9.83
C LEU A 24 -16.36 -16.20 -10.94
N TYR A 25 -17.62 -15.86 -11.23
CA TYR A 25 -17.99 -14.93 -12.28
C TYR A 25 -18.64 -13.70 -11.65
N LEU A 26 -17.91 -12.58 -11.65
CA LEU A 26 -18.31 -11.29 -11.10
C LEU A 26 -18.24 -10.16 -12.14
N TYR A 27 -18.07 -10.51 -13.42
CA TYR A 27 -17.93 -9.54 -14.51
C TYR A 27 -19.22 -8.73 -14.75
N ASN A 28 -19.07 -7.55 -15.36
CA ASN A 28 -20.18 -6.60 -15.62
C ASN A 28 -21.00 -6.30 -14.36
N ASN A 29 -20.31 -5.89 -13.29
CA ASN A 29 -20.90 -5.36 -12.05
C ASN A 29 -20.38 -3.93 -11.81
N LYS A 30 -20.54 -3.40 -10.60
CA LYS A 30 -20.10 -2.05 -10.21
C LYS A 30 -19.03 -2.06 -9.11
N ILE A 31 -18.30 -3.16 -8.96
CA ILE A 31 -17.30 -3.35 -7.91
C ILE A 31 -16.21 -2.30 -8.06
N ARG A 32 -15.89 -1.58 -6.97
CA ARG A 32 -14.92 -0.47 -6.98
C ARG A 32 -13.56 -0.80 -6.39
N SER A 33 -13.53 -1.72 -5.45
CA SER A 33 -12.33 -2.16 -4.76
C SER A 33 -12.43 -3.66 -4.47
N LEU A 34 -11.27 -4.29 -4.33
CA LEU A 34 -11.14 -5.62 -3.76
C LEU A 34 -10.38 -5.48 -2.45
N GLU A 35 -11.06 -5.81 -1.36
CA GLU A 35 -10.51 -5.69 -0.03
C GLU A 35 -9.63 -6.90 0.33
N SER A 36 -8.82 -6.69 1.35
CA SER A 36 -8.04 -7.75 1.96
C SER A 36 -8.97 -8.90 2.38
N ASN A 37 -8.53 -10.13 2.16
CA ASN A 37 -9.25 -11.33 2.59
C ASN A 37 -10.62 -11.58 1.93
N THR A 38 -11.02 -10.82 0.90
CA THR A 38 -12.25 -11.11 0.12
C THR A 38 -12.29 -12.57 -0.36
N PHE A 39 -11.13 -13.14 -0.72
CA PHE A 39 -11.02 -14.52 -1.23
C PHE A 39 -10.18 -15.46 -0.32
N ILE A 40 -10.07 -15.18 0.98
CA ILE A 40 -9.09 -15.80 1.90
C ILE A 40 -9.13 -17.34 1.95
N ASN A 41 -10.31 -17.97 1.83
CA ASN A 41 -10.45 -19.43 1.94
C ASN A 41 -10.65 -20.13 0.59
N MET A 42 -10.53 -19.39 -0.52
CA MET A 42 -10.83 -19.89 -1.87
C MET A 42 -9.61 -20.52 -2.56
N THR A 43 -8.92 -21.42 -1.86
CA THR A 43 -7.65 -22.01 -2.31
C THR A 43 -7.79 -22.84 -3.59
N ASN A 44 -8.96 -23.43 -3.83
CA ASN A 44 -9.30 -24.23 -5.02
C ASN A 44 -9.82 -23.40 -6.21
N LEU A 45 -9.91 -22.07 -6.07
CA LEU A 45 -10.43 -21.22 -7.14
C LEU A 45 -9.47 -21.27 -8.34
N TYR A 46 -10.01 -21.66 -9.49
CA TYR A 46 -9.26 -21.89 -10.72
C TYR A 46 -9.38 -20.72 -11.70
N GLN A 47 -10.59 -20.15 -11.83
CA GLN A 47 -10.84 -18.98 -12.68
C GLN A 47 -11.66 -17.91 -11.98
N LEU A 48 -11.20 -16.67 -12.11
CA LEU A 48 -11.86 -15.49 -11.58
C LEU A 48 -12.06 -14.45 -12.70
N TYR A 49 -13.32 -14.13 -12.97
CA TYR A 49 -13.71 -13.15 -13.98
C TYR A 49 -14.27 -11.90 -13.32
N LEU A 50 -13.54 -10.79 -13.45
CA LEU A 50 -13.85 -9.47 -12.88
C LEU A 50 -13.92 -8.35 -13.93
N TYR A 51 -13.87 -8.70 -15.22
CA TYR A 51 -13.88 -7.71 -16.30
C TYR A 51 -15.16 -6.87 -16.32
N GLY A 52 -15.06 -5.64 -16.85
CA GLY A 52 -16.20 -4.72 -16.93
C GLY A 52 -16.75 -4.31 -15.55
N ASN A 53 -15.87 -4.16 -14.56
CA ASN A 53 -16.20 -3.54 -13.27
C ASN A 53 -15.55 -2.14 -13.19
N ASN A 54 -15.63 -1.50 -12.02
CA ASN A 54 -15.01 -0.20 -11.77
C ASN A 54 -13.87 -0.30 -10.74
N ILE A 55 -13.13 -1.42 -10.75
CA ILE A 55 -12.09 -1.69 -9.76
C ILE A 55 -10.92 -0.73 -10.00
N SER A 56 -10.72 0.19 -9.07
CA SER A 56 -9.58 1.11 -9.08
C SER A 56 -8.52 0.73 -8.05
N HIS A 57 -8.90 0.03 -6.97
CA HIS A 57 -8.00 -0.37 -5.90
C HIS A 57 -8.10 -1.88 -5.62
N ILE A 58 -6.94 -2.49 -5.38
CA ILE A 58 -6.81 -3.87 -4.95
C ILE A 58 -5.93 -3.83 -3.70
N GLU A 59 -6.48 -4.16 -2.55
CA GLU A 59 -5.72 -4.16 -1.31
C GLU A 59 -4.70 -5.29 -1.25
N GLU A 60 -3.76 -5.14 -0.33
CA GLU A 60 -2.78 -6.16 -0.02
C GLU A 60 -3.46 -7.50 0.28
N HIS A 61 -2.88 -8.60 -0.23
CA HIS A 61 -3.37 -9.96 -0.01
C HIS A 61 -4.78 -10.29 -0.51
N ALA A 62 -5.49 -9.40 -1.24
CA ALA A 62 -6.80 -9.70 -1.82
C ALA A 62 -6.80 -11.06 -2.59
N PHE A 63 -5.71 -11.35 -3.32
CA PHE A 63 -5.52 -12.61 -4.06
C PHE A 63 -4.51 -13.59 -3.44
N GLY A 64 -3.96 -13.28 -2.27
CA GLY A 64 -2.79 -13.99 -1.71
C GLY A 64 -3.02 -15.50 -1.52
N LYS A 65 -4.23 -15.89 -1.12
CA LYS A 65 -4.61 -17.29 -0.85
C LYS A 65 -5.10 -18.07 -2.07
N LEU A 66 -5.21 -17.44 -3.24
CA LEU A 66 -5.69 -18.08 -4.47
C LEU A 66 -4.60 -18.92 -5.13
N THR A 67 -4.14 -19.99 -4.48
CA THR A 67 -2.96 -20.78 -4.91
C THR A 67 -3.20 -21.61 -6.17
N SER A 68 -4.45 -21.98 -6.48
CA SER A 68 -4.80 -22.77 -7.68
C SER A 68 -5.27 -21.92 -8.87
N LEU A 69 -5.25 -20.59 -8.75
CA LEU A 69 -5.77 -19.71 -9.78
C LEU A 69 -4.88 -19.73 -11.01
N THR A 70 -5.48 -19.95 -12.18
CA THR A 70 -4.78 -19.98 -13.49
C THR A 70 -5.29 -18.92 -14.45
N LEU A 71 -6.46 -18.35 -14.20
CA LEU A 71 -7.03 -17.27 -14.98
C LEU A 71 -7.59 -16.18 -14.07
N LEU A 72 -7.11 -14.96 -14.28
CA LEU A 72 -7.66 -13.74 -13.71
C LEU A 72 -7.90 -12.75 -14.84
N ASN A 73 -9.18 -12.40 -15.07
CA ASN A 73 -9.54 -11.40 -16.07
C ASN A 73 -10.01 -10.10 -15.40
N LEU A 74 -9.23 -9.04 -15.59
CA LEU A 74 -9.48 -7.69 -15.05
C LEU A 74 -9.71 -6.66 -16.16
N LEU A 75 -9.94 -7.10 -17.41
CA LEU A 75 -10.13 -6.19 -18.55
C LEU A 75 -11.23 -5.16 -18.26
N GLY A 76 -10.99 -3.89 -18.61
CA GLY A 76 -12.00 -2.84 -18.44
C GLY A 76 -12.24 -2.44 -16.99
N ASN A 77 -11.20 -2.51 -16.14
CA ASN A 77 -11.19 -1.90 -14.81
C ASN A 77 -10.18 -0.74 -14.78
N PRO A 78 -10.51 0.41 -14.17
CA PRO A 78 -9.64 1.59 -14.13
C PRO A 78 -8.62 1.49 -12.98
N LEU A 79 -7.73 0.50 -13.02
CA LEU A 79 -6.77 0.25 -11.93
C LEU A 79 -5.88 1.48 -11.69
N ASN A 80 -5.80 1.92 -10.44
CA ASN A 80 -4.81 2.89 -10.02
C ASN A 80 -3.46 2.19 -9.90
N CYS A 81 -2.49 2.62 -10.69
CA CYS A 81 -1.14 2.05 -10.72
C CYS A 81 -0.14 3.00 -10.10
N ASP A 82 -0.44 3.47 -8.90
CA ASP A 82 0.49 4.14 -7.99
C ASP A 82 1.12 3.10 -7.04
N CYS A 83 1.72 3.50 -5.93
CA CYS A 83 2.31 2.53 -5.00
C CYS A 83 1.31 1.54 -4.39
N SER A 84 0.00 1.84 -4.36
CA SER A 84 -1.01 0.91 -3.82
C SER A 84 -1.12 -0.38 -4.64
N ILE A 85 -0.69 -0.38 -5.91
CA ILE A 85 -0.72 -1.57 -6.77
C ILE A 85 0.42 -2.56 -6.49
N PHE A 86 1.43 -2.18 -5.70
CA PHE A 86 2.68 -2.93 -5.54
C PHE A 86 2.45 -4.39 -5.15
N ALA A 87 1.63 -4.65 -4.14
CA ALA A 87 1.34 -6.01 -3.69
C ALA A 87 0.68 -6.87 -4.78
N PHE A 88 -0.26 -6.29 -5.53
CA PHE A 88 -0.90 -6.97 -6.66
C PHE A 88 0.08 -7.22 -7.80
N TRP A 89 0.92 -6.24 -8.14
CA TRP A 89 1.95 -6.38 -9.16
C TRP A 89 2.97 -7.48 -8.78
N SER A 90 3.46 -7.49 -7.55
CA SER A 90 4.38 -8.50 -7.04
C SER A 90 3.76 -9.90 -7.17
N TRP A 91 2.52 -10.07 -6.67
CA TRP A 91 1.75 -11.31 -6.81
C TRP A 91 1.56 -11.75 -8.27
N LEU A 92 1.33 -10.80 -9.19
CA LEU A 92 1.20 -11.07 -10.62
C LEU A 92 2.52 -11.59 -11.21
N ILE A 93 3.63 -10.87 -10.98
CA ILE A 93 4.92 -11.20 -11.58
C ILE A 93 5.41 -12.57 -11.13
N GLU A 94 5.28 -12.90 -9.84
CA GLU A 94 5.62 -14.21 -9.28
C GLU A 94 4.91 -15.38 -9.97
N ARG A 95 3.69 -15.15 -10.47
CA ARG A 95 2.83 -16.19 -11.05
C ARG A 95 2.73 -16.14 -12.58
N SER A 96 3.15 -15.02 -13.18
CA SER A 96 3.06 -14.76 -14.62
C SER A 96 3.94 -15.67 -15.48
N SER A 97 4.88 -16.39 -14.88
CA SER A 97 5.75 -17.36 -15.57
C SER A 97 5.05 -18.69 -15.90
N ILE A 98 3.88 -18.97 -15.31
CA ILE A 98 3.21 -20.28 -15.38
C ILE A 98 1.90 -20.23 -16.18
N TYR A 99 1.11 -19.15 -16.06
CA TYR A 99 -0.19 -18.99 -16.71
C TYR A 99 -0.43 -17.53 -17.14
N ASP A 100 -1.35 -17.28 -18.08
CA ASP A 100 -1.75 -15.93 -18.54
C ASP A 100 -2.62 -15.18 -17.50
N ILE A 101 -2.17 -15.14 -16.24
CA ILE A 101 -2.87 -14.53 -15.11
C ILE A 101 -2.70 -13.02 -15.17
N GLY A 102 -3.82 -12.30 -15.18
CA GLY A 102 -3.82 -10.83 -15.10
C GLY A 102 -3.18 -10.14 -16.30
N SER A 103 -2.99 -10.84 -17.41
CA SER A 103 -2.48 -10.27 -18.68
C SER A 103 -3.34 -9.16 -19.24
N THR A 104 -4.61 -9.15 -18.84
CA THR A 104 -5.63 -8.15 -19.17
C THR A 104 -5.65 -6.96 -18.21
N ALA A 105 -4.94 -7.03 -17.08
CA ALA A 105 -4.90 -5.96 -16.09
C ALA A 105 -4.17 -4.74 -16.67
N ARG A 106 -4.89 -3.62 -16.73
CA ARG A 106 -4.38 -2.34 -17.23
C ARG A 106 -4.64 -1.26 -16.20
N CYS A 107 -3.66 -0.38 -16.07
CA CYS A 107 -3.79 0.88 -15.37
C CYS A 107 -4.85 1.77 -16.05
N SER A 108 -5.37 2.75 -15.33
CA SER A 108 -6.33 3.72 -15.86
C SER A 108 -5.82 4.48 -17.09
N ASN A 109 -4.50 4.66 -17.22
CA ASN A 109 -3.84 5.24 -18.40
C ASN A 109 -3.58 4.23 -19.55
N GLY A 110 -4.05 2.98 -19.43
CA GLY A 110 -3.93 1.92 -20.43
C GLY A 110 -2.66 1.06 -20.34
N THR A 111 -1.67 1.47 -19.53
CA THR A 111 -0.43 0.72 -19.30
C THR A 111 -0.73 -0.66 -18.75
N LEU A 112 -0.03 -1.70 -19.23
CA LEU A 112 -0.16 -3.04 -18.68
C LEU A 112 0.45 -3.08 -17.27
N VAL A 113 -0.26 -3.64 -16.30
CA VAL A 113 0.28 -3.76 -14.93
C VAL A 113 1.60 -4.55 -14.95
N LYS A 114 1.66 -5.64 -15.71
CA LYS A 114 2.89 -6.45 -15.85
C LYS A 114 4.09 -5.72 -16.48
N SER A 115 3.87 -4.59 -17.17
CA SER A 115 4.95 -3.79 -17.77
C SER A 115 5.42 -2.63 -16.90
N LEU A 116 4.86 -2.47 -15.70
CA LEU A 116 5.37 -1.50 -14.73
C LEU A 116 6.82 -1.85 -14.40
N GLN A 117 7.71 -0.86 -14.48
CA GLN A 117 9.13 -1.07 -14.25
C GLN A 117 9.40 -1.41 -12.78
N PRO A 118 10.09 -2.52 -12.48
CA PRO A 118 10.43 -2.92 -11.11
C PRO A 118 11.07 -1.78 -10.32
N ALA A 119 12.06 -1.07 -10.86
CA ALA A 119 12.76 0.00 -10.13
C ALA A 119 11.84 1.14 -9.62
N VAL A 120 10.79 1.48 -10.36
CA VAL A 120 9.81 2.50 -9.94
C VAL A 120 8.90 1.93 -8.84
N LEU A 121 8.51 0.67 -8.95
CA LEU A 121 7.65 0.00 -7.97
C LEU A 121 8.41 -0.50 -6.74
N ASP A 122 9.71 -0.77 -6.85
CA ASP A 122 10.59 -1.11 -5.74
C ASP A 122 10.68 0.08 -4.79
N THR A 123 10.61 1.31 -5.30
CA THR A 123 10.48 2.53 -4.47
C THR A 123 9.19 2.51 -3.63
N CYS A 124 8.16 1.77 -4.07
CA CYS A 124 6.89 1.56 -3.36
C CYS A 124 6.90 0.34 -2.41
N HIS A 125 8.04 -0.34 -2.24
CA HIS A 125 8.17 -1.49 -1.35
C HIS A 125 7.93 -1.09 0.12
N PRO A 126 7.15 -1.84 0.92
CA PRO A 126 6.98 -1.57 2.36
C PRO A 126 8.30 -1.54 3.14
N ASP A 127 9.28 -2.37 2.77
CA ASP A 127 10.63 -2.29 3.34
C ASP A 127 11.36 -0.97 2.99
N ASN A 128 11.00 -0.26 1.92
CA ASN A 128 11.48 1.11 1.71
C ASN A 128 10.76 2.13 2.61
N CYS A 129 9.61 1.79 3.20
CA CYS A 129 9.04 2.51 4.34
C CYS A 129 9.85 2.33 5.64
N LEU A 130 10.80 1.39 5.72
CA LEU A 130 11.73 1.33 6.86
C LEU A 130 12.63 2.58 6.95
N GLN A 131 12.57 3.46 5.94
CA GLN A 131 13.18 4.78 6.02
C GLN A 131 12.35 5.78 6.85
N CYS A 132 11.04 5.59 7.08
CA CYS A 132 10.29 6.51 7.94
C CYS A 132 10.72 6.35 9.41
N PHE A 133 11.45 7.34 9.92
CA PHE A 133 11.95 7.36 11.28
C PHE A 133 10.88 7.78 12.29
N ASN A 134 11.14 7.54 13.56
CA ASN A 134 10.39 8.08 14.69
C ASN A 134 8.86 7.81 14.68
N GLY A 135 8.46 6.67 14.12
CA GLY A 135 7.06 6.25 14.08
C GLY A 135 6.22 6.98 13.02
N GLY A 136 6.86 7.64 12.04
CA GLY A 136 6.17 8.18 10.86
C GLY A 136 5.38 7.10 10.12
N LYS A 137 4.14 7.42 9.73
CA LYS A 137 3.29 6.51 8.98
C LYS A 137 3.63 6.57 7.51
N CYS A 138 3.85 5.42 6.90
CA CYS A 138 4.13 5.38 5.48
C CYS A 138 2.85 5.57 4.66
N GLY A 139 2.96 6.36 3.60
CA GLY A 139 1.91 6.57 2.61
C GLY A 139 2.49 6.72 1.22
N ALA A 140 1.62 6.93 0.24
CA ALA A 140 2.02 7.15 -1.13
C ALA A 140 1.25 8.32 -1.75
N MET A 141 1.96 9.14 -2.52
CA MET A 141 1.39 10.13 -3.42
C MET A 141 1.82 9.80 -4.85
N GLY A 142 0.99 9.06 -5.57
CA GLY A 142 1.36 8.53 -6.88
C GLY A 142 2.52 7.52 -6.77
N TYR A 143 3.59 7.74 -7.53
CA TYR A 143 4.79 6.89 -7.52
C TYR A 143 5.80 7.24 -6.42
N THR A 144 5.50 8.24 -5.59
CA THR A 144 6.42 8.72 -4.56
C THR A 144 5.97 8.24 -3.19
N LEU A 145 6.87 7.54 -2.51
CA LEU A 145 6.73 7.22 -1.10
C LEU A 145 6.76 8.51 -0.29
N ILE A 146 5.85 8.66 0.66
CA ILE A 146 5.84 9.78 1.61
C ILE A 146 5.75 9.24 3.03
N CYS A 147 6.44 9.89 3.96
CA CYS A 147 6.25 9.64 5.38
C CYS A 147 5.33 10.73 5.95
N ASP A 148 4.18 10.33 6.46
CA ASP A 148 3.30 11.16 7.27
C ASP A 148 3.87 11.22 8.69
N CYS A 149 4.59 12.30 8.98
CA CYS A 149 5.30 12.46 10.23
C CYS A 149 4.36 12.76 11.39
N ILE A 150 4.61 12.10 12.52
CA ILE A 150 3.82 12.29 13.73
C ILE A 150 4.50 13.28 14.69
N GLY A 151 3.70 14.11 15.35
CA GLY A 151 4.18 15.04 16.37
C GLY A 151 5.15 16.09 15.80
N GLN A 152 6.39 16.05 16.28
CA GLN A 152 7.43 17.07 16.04
C GLN A 152 8.42 16.72 14.92
N TRP A 153 8.23 15.58 14.27
CA TRP A 153 9.13 15.09 13.23
C TRP A 153 8.77 15.66 11.87
N THR A 154 9.79 15.91 11.06
CA THR A 154 9.72 16.56 9.74
C THR A 154 10.79 15.97 8.82
N GLY A 155 10.85 16.46 7.57
CA GLY A 155 11.71 15.91 6.53
C GLY A 155 11.06 14.74 5.78
N THR A 156 11.61 14.40 4.62
CA THR A 156 11.06 13.37 3.72
C THR A 156 10.82 12.02 4.39
N PHE A 157 11.60 11.71 5.43
CA PHE A 157 11.59 10.45 6.14
C PHE A 157 11.33 10.61 7.66
N CYS A 158 10.80 11.75 8.11
CA CYS A 158 10.57 12.03 9.54
C CYS A 158 11.83 11.95 10.41
N GLN A 159 12.98 12.24 9.81
CA GLN A 159 14.31 12.19 10.44
C GLN A 159 14.70 13.51 11.13
N GLU A 160 13.99 14.59 10.84
CA GLU A 160 14.31 15.93 11.32
C GLU A 160 13.35 16.36 12.41
N SER A 161 13.84 17.11 13.39
CA SER A 161 13.04 17.82 14.39
C SER A 161 13.62 19.22 14.58
N GLN A 162 12.96 20.07 15.36
CA GLN A 162 13.54 21.37 15.70
C GLN A 162 14.90 21.20 16.42
N CYS A 163 15.09 20.14 17.22
CA CYS A 163 16.36 19.82 17.86
C CYS A 163 17.47 19.39 16.89
N THR A 164 17.15 18.97 15.67
CA THR A 164 18.16 18.58 14.67
C THR A 164 18.99 19.78 14.20
N SER A 165 18.44 21.00 14.33
CA SER A 165 19.10 22.25 13.92
C SER A 165 19.29 23.25 15.08
N HIS A 166 18.92 22.86 16.29
CA HIS A 166 19.02 23.69 17.49
C HIS A 166 20.30 23.33 18.26
N ASP A 167 21.30 24.21 18.18
CA ASP A 167 22.58 24.00 18.84
C ASP A 167 22.48 24.37 20.32
N CYS A 168 22.64 23.37 21.19
CA CYS A 168 22.64 23.53 22.65
C CYS A 168 24.06 23.50 23.26
N GLY A 169 25.11 23.51 22.44
CA GLY A 169 26.49 23.39 22.94
C GLY A 169 26.69 22.12 23.78
N PHE A 170 26.88 22.30 25.09
CA PHE A 170 27.05 21.20 26.06
C PHE A 170 25.72 20.74 26.72
N GLY A 171 24.58 21.29 26.32
CA GLY A 171 23.25 20.89 26.79
C GLY A 171 22.57 19.89 25.86
N ASP A 172 21.56 19.20 26.40
CA ASP A 172 20.69 18.32 25.63
C ASP A 172 19.49 19.12 25.09
N CYS A 173 19.21 19.01 23.80
CA CYS A 173 18.01 19.61 23.24
C CYS A 173 16.77 18.75 23.54
N TYR A 174 15.70 19.40 23.99
CA TYR A 174 14.38 18.80 24.11
C TYR A 174 13.32 19.73 23.49
N ILE A 175 12.14 19.18 23.20
CA ILE A 175 11.01 19.95 22.68
C ILE A 175 10.01 20.18 23.82
N GLU A 176 9.66 21.44 24.07
CA GLU A 176 8.75 21.82 25.15
C GLU A 176 7.31 21.34 24.83
N PRO A 177 6.64 20.59 25.73
CA PRO A 177 5.38 19.90 25.39
C PRO A 177 4.17 20.82 25.15
N VAL A 178 4.21 22.08 25.58
CA VAL A 178 3.07 23.02 25.58
C VAL A 178 3.06 23.85 24.30
N ASN A 179 4.22 24.33 23.86
CA ASN A 179 4.37 25.21 22.70
C ASN A 179 5.12 24.55 21.53
N GLY A 180 5.70 23.36 21.73
CA GLY A 180 6.39 22.59 20.69
C GLY A 180 7.71 23.20 20.22
N THR A 181 8.34 24.06 21.03
CA THR A 181 9.62 24.72 20.70
C THR A 181 10.82 23.95 21.23
N ALA A 182 11.90 23.92 20.45
CA ALA A 182 13.18 23.41 20.92
C ALA A 182 13.75 24.31 22.03
N GLN A 183 14.21 23.66 23.11
CA GLN A 183 14.84 24.27 24.27
C GLN A 183 16.05 23.44 24.68
N CYS A 184 17.03 24.10 25.27
CA CYS A 184 18.23 23.45 25.79
C CYS A 184 18.08 23.13 27.28
N LEU A 185 18.31 21.87 27.63
CA LEU A 185 18.48 21.43 29.01
C LEU A 185 19.98 21.39 29.31
N CYS A 186 20.42 22.30 30.16
CA CYS A 186 21.84 22.47 30.47
C CYS A 186 22.17 21.84 31.84
N ASP A 187 23.27 21.09 31.92
CA ASP A 187 23.84 20.67 33.21
C ASP A 187 24.40 21.91 33.93
N ASP A 188 24.10 22.05 35.23
CA ASP A 188 24.55 23.16 36.08
C ASP A 188 26.07 23.39 36.01
N ARG A 189 26.86 22.35 35.72
CA ARG A 189 28.32 22.42 35.60
C ARG A 189 28.79 23.17 34.34
N TYR A 190 27.96 23.28 33.30
CA TYR A 190 28.29 23.87 32.00
C TYR A 190 27.31 24.96 31.58
N ILE A 191 26.51 25.51 32.50
CA ILE A 191 25.44 26.47 32.20
C ILE A 191 25.92 27.74 31.48
N ASN A 192 27.18 28.16 31.70
CA ASN A 192 27.79 29.30 31.02
C ASN A 192 28.18 29.03 29.55
N PHE A 193 28.16 27.77 29.13
CA PHE A 193 28.52 27.31 27.77
C PHE A 193 27.32 26.77 27.00
N CYS A 194 26.12 26.93 27.56
CA CYS A 194 24.86 26.48 26.98
C CYS A 194 24.07 27.72 26.53
N PRO A 195 23.64 27.80 25.26
CA PRO A 195 22.78 28.88 24.80
C PRO A 195 21.39 28.78 25.46
N VAL A 196 20.82 29.94 25.77
CA VAL A 196 19.48 30.10 26.38
C VAL A 196 18.42 30.26 25.31
#